data_AF-A0AAE1QVU3-F1
#
_entry.id   AF-A0AAE1QVU3-F1
#
_cell.length_a   1.000
_cell.length_b   1.000
_cell.length_c   1.000
_cell.angle_alpha   90.00
_cell.angle_beta   90.00
_cell.angle_gamma   90.00
#
_symmetry.space_group_name_H-M   'P 1'
#
loop_
_entity.id
_entity.type
_entity.pdbx_description
1 polymer ?
#
loop_
_entity_poly.entity_id
_entity_poly.type
_entity_poly.pdbx_seq_one_letter_code
_entity_poly.pdbx_strand_id
1 'polypeptide(L)'
;MANLSSLVHELRERIAASSSTPPNIRNDDALEVRFRAVLPNLLNAYVVPSSSANEREVFAVLKLIAHTAKNFPGVFYHGKAGAVLPVIGRILPFLAEPAFRSRHGVIIETIGALLSTLRTGDRDVYRQFFMDTLLVVEGTH
;
A
#
# COMPACT_ATOMS: atom_id res chain seq x y z
N MET A 1 11.73 20.00 -0.14
CA MET A 1 10.65 19.05 -0.49
C MET A 1 11.25 18.04 -1.46
N ALA A 2 11.34 16.76 -1.08
CA ALA A 2 11.87 15.74 -1.99
C ALA A 2 10.93 15.63 -3.20
N ASN A 3 11.47 15.83 -4.40
CA ASN A 3 10.68 15.81 -5.62
C ASN A 3 10.19 14.38 -5.86
N LEU A 4 8.88 14.15 -5.95
CA LEU A 4 8.26 12.82 -6.06
C LEU A 4 8.92 11.97 -7.17
N SER A 5 9.30 12.62 -8.27
CA SER A 5 10.03 11.99 -9.38
C SER A 5 11.36 11.37 -8.95
N SER A 6 12.13 12.03 -8.08
CA SER A 6 13.39 11.51 -7.57
C SER A 6 13.18 10.31 -6.64
N LEU A 7 12.13 10.32 -5.81
CA LEU A 7 11.76 9.21 -4.93
C LEU A 7 11.28 7.98 -5.72
N VAL A 8 10.49 8.20 -6.77
CA VAL A 8 10.06 7.13 -7.68
C VAL A 8 11.24 6.55 -8.45
N HIS A 9 12.21 7.40 -8.83
CA HIS A 9 13.43 6.95 -9.50
C HIS A 9 14.31 6.10 -8.57
N GLU A 10 14.53 6.56 -7.34
CA GLU A 10 15.28 5.84 -6.30
C GLU A 10 14.61 4.48 -5.97
N LEU A 11 13.27 4.43 -5.94
CA LEU A 11 12.52 3.18 -5.82
C LEU A 11 12.76 2.25 -7.02
N ARG A 12 12.70 2.78 -8.24
CA ARG A 12 12.92 1.99 -9.47
C ARG A 12 14.33 1.43 -9.50
N GLU A 13 15.34 2.21 -9.13
CA GLU A 13 16.72 1.74 -9.02
C GLU A 13 16.84 0.62 -7.98
N ARG A 14 16.17 0.72 -6.83
CA ARG A 14 16.17 -0.37 -5.84
C ARG A 14 15.43 -1.60 -6.30
N ILE A 15 14.29 -1.47 -6.97
CA ILE A 15 13.59 -2.62 -7.58
C ILE A 15 14.51 -3.34 -8.56
N ALA A 16 15.32 -2.60 -9.33
CA ALA A 16 16.32 -3.17 -10.23
C ALA A 16 17.54 -3.77 -9.48
N ALA A 17 17.99 -3.16 -8.38
CA ALA A 17 19.16 -3.57 -7.61
C ALA A 17 18.91 -4.72 -6.62
N SER A 18 17.67 -4.89 -6.14
CA SER A 18 17.28 -5.97 -5.22
C SER A 18 17.39 -7.37 -5.82
N SER A 19 17.75 -7.51 -7.10
CA SER A 19 18.09 -8.80 -7.70
C SER A 19 19.55 -9.24 -7.43
N SER A 20 20.41 -8.41 -6.84
CA SER A 20 21.86 -8.70 -6.78
C SER A 20 22.63 -8.27 -5.53
N THR A 21 22.05 -7.58 -4.54
CA THR A 21 22.82 -7.08 -3.37
C THR A 21 22.12 -7.23 -2.00
N PRO A 22 22.87 -7.43 -0.89
CA PRO A 22 22.32 -7.56 0.47
C PRO A 22 21.71 -6.25 0.99
N PRO A 23 20.73 -6.31 1.92
CA PRO A 23 20.07 -5.12 2.47
C PRO A 23 21.03 -4.25 3.30
N ASN A 24 21.09 -2.94 2.99
CA ASN A 24 21.87 -1.95 3.74
C ASN A 24 20.94 -1.17 4.68
N ILE A 25 20.80 -1.66 5.91
CA ILE A 25 19.84 -1.24 6.95
C ILE A 25 19.83 0.29 7.15
N ARG A 26 21.00 0.94 7.19
CA ARG A 26 21.09 2.38 7.50
C ARG A 26 20.55 3.27 6.37
N ASN A 27 20.56 2.78 5.14
CA ASN A 27 19.98 3.47 3.99
C ASN A 27 18.46 3.21 3.91
N ASP A 28 18.00 2.07 4.41
CA ASP A 28 16.59 1.70 4.47
C ASP A 28 15.82 2.63 5.42
N ASP A 29 16.37 2.92 6.60
CA ASP A 29 15.75 3.83 7.58
C ASP A 29 15.53 5.24 7.01
N ALA A 30 16.54 5.78 6.30
CA ALA A 30 16.44 7.10 5.67
C ALA A 30 15.38 7.11 4.55
N LEU A 31 15.29 6.03 3.78
CA LEU A 31 14.25 5.86 2.77
C LEU A 31 12.86 5.72 3.38
N GLU A 32 12.72 4.95 4.47
CA GLU A 32 11.43 4.81 5.15
C GLU A 32 10.88 6.17 5.59
N VAL A 33 11.74 7.01 6.17
CA VAL A 33 11.39 8.38 6.58
C VAL A 33 10.94 9.21 5.37
N ARG A 34 11.64 9.11 4.24
CA ARG A 34 11.27 9.82 3.01
C ARG A 34 9.94 9.32 2.43
N PHE A 35 9.72 8.01 2.35
CA PHE A 35 8.47 7.43 1.87
C PHE A 35 7.29 7.83 2.75
N ARG A 36 7.47 7.77 4.06
CA ARG A 36 6.46 8.17 5.04
C ARG A 36 6.02 9.63 4.88
N ALA A 37 6.93 10.53 4.52
CA ALA A 37 6.58 11.92 4.26
C ALA A 37 5.75 12.13 2.97
N VAL A 38 5.89 11.23 1.99
CA VAL A 38 5.30 11.40 0.64
C VAL A 38 4.05 10.54 0.43
N LEU A 39 3.99 9.38 1.07
CA LEU A 39 2.92 8.40 0.90
C LEU A 39 1.50 8.97 1.18
N PRO A 40 1.25 9.78 2.23
CA PRO A 40 -0.06 10.37 2.45
C PRO A 40 -0.51 11.25 1.27
N ASN A 41 0.41 12.02 0.69
CA ASN A 41 0.11 12.89 -0.45
C ASN A 41 -0.20 12.07 -1.71
N LEU A 42 0.54 10.98 -1.94
CA LEU A 42 0.27 10.06 -3.05
C LEU A 42 -1.10 9.39 -2.94
N LEU A 43 -1.45 8.93 -1.74
CA LEU A 43 -2.76 8.33 -1.48
C LEU A 43 -3.88 9.35 -1.69
N ASN A 44 -3.71 10.58 -1.22
CA ASN A 44 -4.71 11.64 -1.37
C ASN A 44 -4.87 12.11 -2.82
N ALA A 45 -3.78 12.17 -3.59
CA ALA A 45 -3.81 12.70 -4.96
C ALA A 45 -4.27 11.65 -5.99
N TYR A 46 -3.87 10.38 -5.81
CA TYR A 46 -4.02 9.37 -6.87
C TYR A 46 -4.91 8.19 -6.47
N VAL A 47 -5.08 7.89 -5.18
CA VAL A 47 -5.89 6.75 -4.72
C VAL A 47 -7.27 7.26 -4.30
N VAL A 48 -7.96 7.89 -5.25
CA VAL A 48 -9.33 8.35 -5.14
C VAL A 48 -10.17 7.56 -6.16
N PRO A 49 -11.12 6.73 -5.72
CA PRO A 49 -11.98 5.96 -6.61
C PRO A 49 -12.85 6.93 -7.41
N SER A 50 -12.63 6.98 -8.73
CA SER A 50 -13.39 7.83 -9.64
C SER A 50 -13.30 7.28 -11.05
N SER A 51 -14.40 7.36 -11.79
CA SER A 51 -14.47 6.94 -13.19
C SER A 51 -13.58 7.78 -14.13
N SER A 52 -13.20 9.00 -13.71
CA SER A 52 -12.27 9.86 -14.45
C SER A 52 -10.82 9.76 -13.95
N ALA A 53 -10.54 8.91 -12.97
CA ALA A 53 -9.18 8.77 -12.45
C ALA A 53 -8.25 8.18 -13.50
N ASN A 54 -7.01 8.68 -13.54
CA ASN A 54 -6.00 8.17 -14.46
C ASN A 54 -5.56 6.77 -14.01
N GLU A 55 -6.10 5.76 -14.68
CA GLU A 55 -5.87 4.34 -14.41
C GLU A 55 -4.36 4.02 -14.24
N ARG A 56 -3.50 4.57 -15.12
CA ARG A 56 -2.06 4.28 -15.12
C ARG A 56 -1.37 4.82 -13.87
N GLU A 57 -1.73 6.01 -13.44
CA GLU A 57 -1.14 6.65 -12.25
C GLU A 57 -1.60 5.95 -10.98
N VAL A 58 -2.90 5.64 -10.87
CA VAL A 58 -3.45 4.86 -9.77
C VAL A 58 -2.69 3.53 -9.64
N PHE A 59 -2.52 2.79 -10.74
CA PHE A 59 -1.80 1.51 -10.69
C PHE A 59 -0.32 1.64 -10.38
N ALA A 60 0.34 2.71 -10.84
CA ALA A 60 1.72 2.97 -10.45
C ALA A 60 1.83 3.17 -8.93
N VAL A 61 0.90 3.91 -8.35
CA VAL A 61 0.84 4.14 -6.90
C VAL A 61 0.48 2.86 -6.14
N LEU A 62 -0.49 2.06 -6.60
CA LEU A 62 -0.82 0.77 -5.98
C LEU A 62 0.38 -0.20 -5.98
N LYS A 63 1.11 -0.29 -7.09
CA LYS A 63 2.33 -1.12 -7.17
C LYS A 63 3.43 -0.63 -6.22
N LEU A 64 3.60 0.69 -6.10
CA LEU A 64 4.50 1.29 -5.13
C LEU A 64 4.08 0.90 -3.71
N ILE A 65 2.79 1.04 -3.34
CA ILE A 65 2.25 0.66 -2.03
C ILE A 65 2.53 -0.81 -1.73
N ALA A 66 2.24 -1.70 -2.68
CA ALA A 66 2.49 -3.14 -2.52
C ALA A 66 3.97 -3.45 -2.29
N HIS A 67 4.87 -2.79 -3.04
CA HIS A 67 6.30 -2.95 -2.88
C HIS A 67 6.79 -2.40 -1.53
N THR A 68 6.32 -1.22 -1.13
CA THR A 68 6.64 -0.63 0.17
C THR A 68 6.15 -1.51 1.31
N ALA A 69 4.95 -2.10 1.22
CA ALA A 69 4.40 -2.94 2.29
C ALA A 69 5.20 -4.24 2.48
N LYS A 70 5.75 -4.79 1.39
CA LYS A 70 6.57 -6.01 1.42
C LYS A 70 8.00 -5.76 1.92
N ASN A 71 8.62 -4.64 1.56
CA ASN A 71 10.05 -4.40 1.77
C ASN A 71 10.36 -3.38 2.86
N PHE A 72 9.48 -2.39 3.05
CA PHE A 72 9.64 -1.28 3.99
C PHE A 72 8.38 -1.11 4.85
N PRO A 73 7.96 -2.16 5.56
CA PRO A 73 6.67 -2.16 6.23
C PRO A 73 6.60 -1.03 7.28
N GLY A 74 7.73 -0.64 7.89
CA GLY A 74 7.83 0.47 8.84
C GLY A 74 7.35 1.84 8.32
N VAL A 75 7.30 2.03 6.99
CA VAL A 75 6.73 3.23 6.35
C VAL A 75 5.27 3.45 6.76
N PHE A 76 4.47 2.39 6.78
CA PHE A 76 3.02 2.52 6.99
C PHE A 76 2.67 2.69 8.45
N TYR A 77 3.49 2.21 9.38
CA TYR A 77 3.01 2.03 10.74
C TYR A 77 3.86 2.52 11.91
N HIS A 78 5.07 3.04 11.77
CA HIS A 78 5.85 3.52 12.93
C HIS A 78 5.85 2.53 14.14
N GLY A 79 5.77 1.22 13.88
CA GLY A 79 5.62 0.19 14.92
C GLY A 79 4.18 -0.24 15.29
N LYS A 80 3.12 0.43 14.83
CA LYS A 80 1.70 0.06 15.05
C LYS A 80 1.02 -0.51 13.80
N ALA A 81 1.19 -1.80 13.51
CA ALA A 81 0.79 -2.39 12.22
C ALA A 81 -0.66 -2.10 11.79
N GLY A 82 -1.60 -1.92 12.73
CA GLY A 82 -2.97 -1.46 12.47
C GLY A 82 -3.11 -0.16 11.66
N ALA A 83 -2.07 0.67 11.55
CA ALA A 83 -2.09 1.88 10.73
C ALA A 83 -2.20 1.62 9.21
N VAL A 84 -2.11 0.36 8.75
CA VAL A 84 -2.41 0.00 7.35
C VAL A 84 -3.92 -0.02 7.05
N LEU A 85 -4.79 -0.12 8.07
CA LEU A 85 -6.23 -0.26 7.87
C LEU A 85 -6.87 0.90 7.08
N PRO A 86 -6.57 2.18 7.36
CA PRO A 86 -7.09 3.28 6.55
C PRO A 86 -6.64 3.22 5.08
N VAL A 87 -5.45 2.69 4.81
CA VAL A 87 -4.94 2.49 3.45
C VAL A 87 -5.73 1.40 2.74
N ILE A 88 -5.98 0.27 3.41
CA ILE A 88 -6.84 -0.81 2.89
C ILE A 88 -8.25 -0.27 2.60
N GLY A 89 -8.85 0.46 3.54
CA GLY A 89 -10.18 1.06 3.39
C GLY A 89 -10.28 2.05 2.21
N ARG A 90 -9.19 2.74 1.88
CA ARG A 90 -9.13 3.64 0.71
C ARG A 90 -8.98 2.88 -0.63
N ILE A 91 -8.35 1.71 -0.62
CA ILE A 91 -8.11 0.90 -1.83
C ILE A 91 -9.32 0.00 -2.15
N LEU A 92 -10.01 -0.55 -1.15
CA LEU A 92 -11.14 -1.46 -1.32
C LEU A 92 -12.23 -0.96 -2.31
N PRO A 93 -12.64 0.32 -2.31
CA PRO A 93 -13.66 0.80 -3.25
C PRO A 93 -13.28 0.67 -4.73
N PHE A 94 -11.99 0.58 -5.07
CA PHE A 94 -11.56 0.34 -6.45
C PHE A 94 -12.00 -1.03 -6.99
N LEU A 95 -12.32 -2.00 -6.13
CA LEU A 95 -12.91 -3.28 -6.55
C LEU A 95 -14.35 -3.15 -7.04
N ALA A 96 -15.05 -2.09 -6.62
CA ALA A 96 -16.40 -1.78 -7.07
C ALA A 96 -16.43 -0.86 -8.32
N GLU A 97 -15.30 -0.23 -8.66
CA GLU A 97 -15.21 0.72 -9.76
C GLU A 97 -15.03 0.00 -11.12
N PRO A 98 -16.01 0.08 -12.05
CA PRO A 98 -15.96 -0.66 -13.31
C PRO A 98 -14.72 -0.34 -14.17
N ALA A 99 -14.22 0.90 -14.11
CA ALA A 99 -13.04 1.33 -14.86
C ALA A 99 -11.76 0.54 -14.52
N PHE A 100 -11.68 -0.05 -13.32
CA PHE A 100 -10.49 -0.76 -12.84
C PHE A 100 -10.61 -2.29 -12.94
N ARG A 101 -11.73 -2.81 -13.45
CA ARG A 101 -12.05 -4.25 -13.49
C ARG A 101 -10.96 -5.10 -14.14
N SER A 102 -10.37 -4.61 -15.22
CA SER A 102 -9.33 -5.32 -15.98
C SER A 102 -8.05 -5.58 -15.18
N ARG A 103 -7.83 -4.87 -14.05
CA ARG A 103 -6.65 -5.05 -13.21
C ARG A 103 -6.95 -5.18 -11.71
N HIS A 104 -8.10 -5.75 -11.36
CA HIS A 104 -8.38 -6.15 -9.98
C HIS A 104 -7.26 -7.00 -9.37
N GLY A 105 -6.50 -7.76 -10.16
CA GLY A 105 -5.32 -8.48 -9.69
C GLY A 105 -4.30 -7.59 -8.96
N VAL A 106 -4.01 -6.39 -9.45
CA VAL A 106 -3.06 -5.45 -8.81
C VAL A 106 -3.65 -4.90 -7.50
N ILE A 107 -4.95 -4.61 -7.49
CA ILE A 107 -5.66 -4.12 -6.30
C ILE A 107 -5.64 -5.19 -5.19
N ILE A 108 -5.98 -6.42 -5.54
CA ILE A 108 -5.97 -7.58 -4.62
C ILE A 108 -4.55 -7.85 -4.12
N GLU A 109 -3.55 -7.82 -5.00
CA GLU A 109 -2.15 -7.98 -4.58
C GLU A 109 -1.73 -6.91 -3.57
N THR A 110 -2.13 -5.66 -3.80
CA THR A 110 -1.81 -4.53 -2.91
C THR A 110 -2.49 -4.70 -1.54
N ILE A 111 -3.78 -5.04 -1.52
CA ILE A 111 -4.51 -5.34 -0.28
C ILE A 111 -3.87 -6.52 0.45
N GLY A 112 -3.53 -7.59 -0.27
CA GLY A 112 -2.87 -8.77 0.29
C GLY A 112 -1.51 -8.46 0.92
N ALA A 113 -0.71 -7.59 0.31
CA ALA A 113 0.56 -7.13 0.87
C ALA A 113 0.34 -6.41 2.21
N LEU A 114 -0.61 -5.45 2.26
CA LEU A 114 -0.95 -4.71 3.47
C LEU A 114 -1.54 -5.62 4.58
N LEU A 115 -2.39 -6.58 4.22
CA LEU A 115 -2.92 -7.56 5.15
C LEU A 115 -1.84 -8.51 5.68
N SER A 116 -0.85 -8.86 4.86
CA SER A 116 0.29 -9.66 5.32
C SER A 116 1.11 -8.89 6.36
N THR A 117 1.31 -7.59 6.15
CA THR A 117 1.93 -6.69 7.13
C THR A 117 1.15 -6.65 8.43
N LEU A 118 -0.18 -6.55 8.36
CA LEU A 118 -1.04 -6.55 9.55
C LEU A 118 -0.98 -7.90 10.27
N ARG A 119 -1.02 -9.01 9.53
CA ARG A 119 -0.95 -10.37 10.08
C ARG A 119 0.32 -10.63 10.88
N THR A 120 1.47 -10.09 10.43
CA THR A 120 2.76 -10.28 11.11
C THR A 120 2.98 -9.26 12.22
N GLY A 121 2.49 -8.03 12.07
CA GLY A 121 2.76 -6.95 13.01
C GLY A 121 1.71 -6.74 14.10
N ASP A 122 0.46 -7.15 13.89
CA ASP A 122 -0.64 -7.02 14.85
C ASP A 122 -1.76 -8.03 14.56
N ARG A 123 -1.59 -9.25 15.09
CA ARG A 123 -2.46 -10.39 14.79
C ARG A 123 -3.89 -10.22 15.31
N ASP A 124 -4.08 -9.49 16.40
CA ASP A 124 -5.40 -9.28 16.97
C ASP A 124 -6.21 -8.31 16.11
N VAL A 125 -5.60 -7.21 15.67
CA VAL A 125 -6.22 -6.30 14.70
C VAL A 125 -6.47 -6.99 13.37
N TYR A 126 -5.56 -7.85 12.91
CA TYR A 126 -5.80 -8.69 11.73
C TYR A 126 -7.07 -9.54 11.88
N ARG A 127 -7.22 -10.26 13.00
CA ARG A 127 -8.40 -11.11 13.25
C ARG A 127 -9.68 -10.28 13.34
N GLN A 128 -9.63 -9.16 14.07
CA GLN A 128 -10.77 -8.27 14.23
C GLN A 128 -11.26 -7.73 12.89
N PHE A 129 -10.35 -7.32 11.99
CA PHE A 129 -10.71 -6.87 10.65
C PHE A 129 -11.55 -7.90 9.87
N PHE A 130 -11.18 -9.19 9.91
CA PHE A 130 -11.96 -10.23 9.26
C PHE A 130 -13.30 -10.51 9.96
N MET A 131 -13.34 -10.48 11.29
CA MET A 131 -14.59 -10.64 12.04
C MET A 131 -15.57 -9.51 11.74
N ASP A 132 -15.10 -8.26 11.73
CA ASP A 132 -15.91 -7.09 11.37
C ASP A 132 -16.45 -7.22 9.94
N THR A 133 -15.60 -7.66 9.01
CA THR A 133 -16.00 -7.87 7.60
C THR A 133 -17.05 -8.98 7.47
N LEU A 134 -16.88 -10.10 8.18
CA LEU A 134 -17.85 -11.20 8.20
C LEU A 134 -19.20 -10.76 8.76
N LEU A 135 -19.20 -10.02 9.88
CA LEU A 135 -20.42 -9.48 10.47
C LEU A 135 -21.15 -8.52 9.53
N VAL A 136 -20.42 -7.69 8.79
CA VAL A 136 -21.02 -6.81 7.77
C VAL A 136 -21.69 -7.63 6.68
N VAL A 137 -21.06 -8.71 6.19
CA VAL A 137 -21.64 -9.57 5.14
C VAL A 137 -22.84 -10.37 5.67
N GLU A 138 -22.74 -10.96 6.86
CA GLU A 138 -23.85 -11.72 7.47
C GLU A 138 -25.04 -10.82 7.83
N GLY A 139 -24.79 -9.59 8.28
CA GLY A 139 -25.82 -8.59 8.59
C GLY A 139 -26.44 -7.91 7.37
N THR A 140 -26.00 -8.22 6.14
CA THR A 140 -26.55 -7.67 4.89
C THR A 140 -27.65 -8.53 4.25
N HIS A 141 -28.32 -9.38 5.04
CA HIS A 141 -29.50 -10.16 4.62
C HIS A 141 -30.82 -9.55 5.10
#